data_AF-A0A1H7DP90-F1
#
_entry.id   AF-A0A1H7DP90-F1
#
_cell.length_a   1.000
_cell.length_b   1.000
_cell.length_c   1.000
_cell.angle_alpha   90.00
_cell.angle_beta   90.00
_cell.angle_gamma   90.00
#
_symmetry.space_group_name_H-M   'P 1'
#
loop_
_entity.id
_entity.type
_entity.pdbx_description
1 polymer ?
#
loop_
_entity_poly.entity_id
_entity_poly.type
_entity_poly.pdbx_seq_one_letter_code
_entity_poly.pdbx_strand_id
1 'polypeptide(L)'
;MRRTKQPPDTITSLRNWRDRNRQDRILAAERELAEQAKAEQDRKRALRRERAAERRAELEAAAIRDAGISLDRDEAAILSQKVDADNRRLVRARSIGLLCGGLVVIATIAGAIIYFHHNPLSKSEAALFAFCAIIMMMIGFFLIVEWFSWPFSAWLRRKTDSANAVRALDRIARQRQALEDGAFTVEKRRSTFGPDYYAVRYHHTGSN
;
A
#
# COMPACT_ATOMS: atom_id res chain seq x y z
N MET A 1 -11.15 -5.92 -105.37
CA MET A 1 -11.59 -6.36 -104.03
C MET A 1 -12.02 -5.15 -103.21
N ARG A 2 -13.31 -4.79 -103.22
CA ARG A 2 -13.84 -3.66 -102.44
C ARG A 2 -14.55 -4.22 -101.19
N ARG A 3 -13.95 -4.00 -100.01
CA ARG A 3 -14.60 -4.24 -98.71
C ARG A 3 -15.75 -3.25 -98.56
N THR A 4 -16.98 -3.74 -98.60
CA THR A 4 -18.17 -3.00 -98.17
C THR A 4 -18.10 -2.80 -96.66
N LYS A 5 -17.89 -1.55 -96.22
CA LYS A 5 -18.10 -1.16 -94.83
C LYS A 5 -19.60 -0.97 -94.62
N GLN A 6 -20.23 -1.88 -93.89
CA GLN A 6 -21.61 -1.70 -93.40
C GLN A 6 -21.68 -0.41 -92.55
N PRO A 7 -22.72 0.42 -92.72
CA PRO A 7 -22.92 1.58 -91.86
C PRO A 7 -23.24 1.11 -90.43
N PRO A 8 -22.68 1.76 -89.39
CA PRO A 8 -22.98 1.41 -88.01
C PRO A 8 -24.46 1.67 -87.72
N ASP A 9 -25.12 0.64 -87.22
CA ASP A 9 -26.54 0.63 -86.90
C ASP A 9 -26.83 1.65 -85.78
N THR A 10 -27.40 2.80 -86.14
CA THR A 10 -27.54 3.98 -85.28
C THR A 10 -28.43 3.70 -84.05
N ILE A 11 -29.43 2.84 -84.20
CA ILE A 11 -30.33 2.39 -83.14
C ILE A 11 -29.54 1.61 -82.07
N THR A 12 -28.62 0.75 -82.49
CA THR A 12 -27.76 -0.05 -81.62
C THR A 12 -26.77 0.82 -80.86
N SER A 13 -26.24 1.88 -81.50
CA SER A 13 -25.35 2.85 -80.86
C SER A 13 -26.03 3.68 -79.76
N LEU A 14 -27.28 4.09 -79.98
CA LEU A 14 -28.11 4.83 -79.01
C LEU A 14 -28.50 3.97 -77.81
N ARG A 15 -28.82 2.69 -78.04
CA ARG A 15 -29.11 1.72 -76.98
C ARG A 15 -27.89 1.49 -76.08
N ASN A 16 -26.73 1.25 -76.69
CA ASN A 16 -25.46 1.08 -75.99
C ASN A 16 -25.00 2.32 -75.22
N TRP A 17 -25.34 3.52 -75.70
CA TRP A 17 -25.09 4.76 -74.97
C TRP A 17 -26.01 4.87 -73.74
N ARG A 18 -27.29 4.58 -73.89
CA ARG A 18 -28.28 4.63 -72.81
C ARG A 18 -28.01 3.60 -71.71
N ASP A 19 -27.57 2.39 -72.08
CA ASP A 19 -27.23 1.34 -71.12
C ASP A 19 -25.95 1.67 -70.34
N ARG A 20 -24.92 2.23 -71.00
CA ARG A 20 -23.72 2.76 -70.31
C ARG A 20 -24.08 3.88 -69.34
N ASN A 21 -24.91 4.83 -69.77
CA ASN A 21 -25.34 5.94 -68.93
C ASN A 21 -26.18 5.48 -67.70
N ARG A 22 -26.91 4.36 -67.82
CA ARG A 22 -27.57 3.71 -66.68
C ARG A 22 -26.57 3.05 -65.74
N GLN A 23 -25.59 2.32 -66.26
CA GLN A 23 -24.55 1.67 -65.46
C GLN A 23 -23.69 2.70 -64.72
N ASP A 24 -23.31 3.79 -65.37
CA ASP A 24 -22.52 4.87 -64.76
C ASP A 24 -23.27 5.54 -63.61
N ARG A 25 -24.59 5.72 -63.74
CA ARG A 25 -25.45 6.24 -62.65
C ARG A 25 -25.55 5.28 -61.46
N ILE A 26 -25.62 3.97 -61.72
CA ILE A 26 -25.64 2.95 -60.65
C ILE A 26 -24.30 2.93 -59.93
N LEU A 27 -23.18 2.93 -60.66
CA LEU A 27 -21.84 2.96 -60.08
C LEU A 27 -21.57 4.27 -59.29
N ALA A 28 -22.07 5.40 -59.78
CA ALA A 28 -22.00 6.67 -59.04
C ALA A 28 -22.81 6.61 -57.73
N ALA A 29 -24.05 6.10 -57.79
CA ALA A 29 -24.89 5.95 -56.60
C ALA A 29 -24.29 4.95 -55.58
N GLU A 30 -23.68 3.86 -56.04
CA GLU A 30 -22.98 2.90 -55.17
C GLU A 30 -21.75 3.52 -54.49
N ARG A 31 -21.01 4.39 -55.19
CA ARG A 31 -19.88 5.13 -54.61
C ARG A 31 -20.34 6.13 -53.56
N GLU A 32 -21.40 6.88 -53.84
CA GLU A 32 -21.98 7.83 -52.88
C GLU A 32 -22.49 7.11 -51.62
N LEU A 33 -23.16 5.97 -51.77
CA LEU A 33 -23.59 5.13 -50.64
C LEU A 33 -22.39 4.58 -49.85
N ALA A 34 -21.32 4.14 -50.54
CA ALA A 34 -20.10 3.67 -49.89
C ALA A 34 -19.37 4.80 -49.14
N GLU A 35 -19.36 6.01 -49.67
CA GLU A 35 -18.81 7.20 -49.02
C GLU A 35 -19.62 7.62 -47.80
N GLN A 36 -20.96 7.60 -47.90
CA GLN A 36 -21.84 7.85 -46.75
C GLN A 36 -21.65 6.80 -45.65
N ALA A 37 -21.55 5.51 -46.02
CA ALA A 37 -21.29 4.42 -45.08
C ALA A 37 -19.93 4.58 -44.39
N LYS A 38 -18.88 4.99 -45.13
CA LYS A 38 -17.56 5.29 -44.56
C LYS A 38 -17.63 6.48 -43.60
N ALA A 39 -18.27 7.58 -44.00
CA ALA A 39 -18.43 8.77 -43.17
C ALA A 39 -19.21 8.45 -41.87
N GLU A 40 -20.24 7.60 -41.94
CA GLU A 40 -20.99 7.17 -40.77
C GLU A 40 -20.15 6.25 -39.85
N GLN A 41 -19.35 5.34 -40.43
CA GLN A 41 -18.41 4.52 -39.65
C GLN A 41 -17.34 5.37 -38.97
N ASP A 42 -16.80 6.39 -39.64
CA ASP A 42 -15.79 7.27 -39.07
C ASP A 42 -16.37 8.13 -37.94
N ARG A 43 -17.60 8.63 -38.08
CA ARG A 43 -18.34 9.28 -36.97
C ARG A 43 -18.52 8.34 -35.78
N LYS A 44 -18.94 7.09 -36.02
CA LYS A 44 -19.07 6.07 -34.95
C LYS A 44 -17.73 5.76 -34.28
N ARG A 45 -16.64 5.71 -35.03
CA ARG A 45 -15.28 5.51 -34.50
C ARG A 45 -14.82 6.71 -33.67
N ALA A 46 -15.09 7.94 -34.12
CA ALA A 46 -14.80 9.16 -33.38
C ALA A 46 -15.54 9.17 -32.03
N LEU A 47 -16.86 8.94 -32.04
CA LEU A 47 -17.68 8.85 -30.83
C LEU A 47 -17.20 7.77 -29.86
N ARG A 48 -16.74 6.61 -30.38
CA ARG A 48 -16.16 5.55 -29.53
C ARG A 48 -14.84 5.97 -28.89
N ARG A 49 -14.00 6.72 -29.61
CA ARG A 49 -12.73 7.23 -29.08
C ARG A 49 -12.98 8.29 -28.01
N GLU A 50 -13.92 9.20 -28.24
CA GLU A 50 -14.34 10.22 -27.28
C GLU A 50 -14.88 9.59 -25.99
N ARG A 51 -15.86 8.68 -26.08
CA ARG A 51 -16.37 7.93 -24.92
C ARG A 51 -15.34 7.05 -24.23
N ALA A 52 -14.28 6.65 -24.93
CA ALA A 52 -13.19 5.90 -24.32
C ALA A 52 -12.21 6.83 -23.58
N ALA A 53 -12.01 8.05 -24.08
CA ALA A 53 -11.22 9.08 -23.41
C ALA A 53 -11.93 9.59 -22.14
N GLU A 54 -13.23 9.87 -22.22
CA GLU A 54 -14.04 10.26 -21.05
C GLU A 54 -13.98 9.20 -19.95
N ARG A 55 -14.24 7.94 -20.29
CA ARG A 55 -14.16 6.84 -19.31
C ARG A 55 -12.75 6.66 -18.72
N ARG A 56 -11.69 6.95 -19.48
CA ARG A 56 -10.33 6.92 -18.93
C ARG A 56 -10.13 8.03 -17.91
N ALA A 57 -10.54 9.25 -18.23
CA ALA A 57 -10.46 10.39 -17.32
C ALA A 57 -11.28 10.13 -16.03
N GLU A 58 -12.47 9.55 -16.14
CA GLU A 58 -13.29 9.15 -14.99
C GLU A 58 -12.58 8.11 -14.11
N LEU A 59 -11.97 7.09 -14.71
CA LEU A 59 -11.24 6.05 -13.98
C LEU A 59 -9.96 6.59 -13.31
N GLU A 60 -9.25 7.50 -13.98
CA GLU A 60 -8.07 8.18 -13.42
C GLU A 60 -8.46 9.07 -12.23
N ALA A 61 -9.54 9.86 -12.37
CA ALA A 61 -10.09 10.67 -11.28
C ALA A 61 -10.55 9.81 -10.10
N ALA A 62 -11.20 8.67 -10.36
CA ALA A 62 -11.58 7.73 -9.32
C ALA A 62 -10.34 7.17 -8.59
N ALA A 63 -9.27 6.83 -9.31
CA ALA A 63 -8.04 6.33 -8.71
C ALA A 63 -7.34 7.38 -7.82
N ILE A 64 -7.35 8.66 -8.23
CA ILE A 64 -6.82 9.76 -7.42
C ILE A 64 -7.65 9.93 -6.13
N ARG A 65 -8.98 9.91 -6.24
CA ARG A 65 -9.86 10.02 -5.08
C ARG A 65 -9.68 8.85 -4.11
N ASP A 66 -9.60 7.63 -4.64
CA ASP A 66 -9.41 6.42 -3.84
C ASP A 66 -8.02 6.42 -3.18
N ALA A 67 -6.99 6.95 -3.85
CA ALA A 67 -5.68 7.15 -3.26
C ALA A 67 -5.75 8.11 -2.06
N GLY A 68 -6.44 9.25 -2.19
CA GLY A 68 -6.66 10.18 -1.07
C GLY A 68 -7.37 9.52 0.11
N ILE A 69 -8.47 8.81 -0.13
CA ILE A 69 -9.21 8.08 0.90
C ILE A 69 -8.34 7.01 1.57
N SER A 70 -7.49 6.33 0.81
CA SER A 70 -6.59 5.31 1.36
C SER A 70 -5.54 5.92 2.30
N LEU A 71 -5.00 7.10 1.97
CA LEU A 71 -4.05 7.82 2.83
C LEU A 71 -4.70 8.24 4.15
N ASP A 72 -5.93 8.76 4.11
CA ASP A 72 -6.67 9.14 5.33
C ASP A 72 -6.95 7.93 6.23
N ARG A 73 -7.29 6.78 5.63
CA ARG A 73 -7.50 5.52 6.37
C ARG A 73 -6.19 5.01 7.00
N ASP A 74 -5.10 5.05 6.26
CA ASP A 74 -3.78 4.62 6.73
C ASP A 74 -3.30 5.53 7.88
N GLU A 75 -3.52 6.84 7.79
CA GLU A 75 -3.21 7.80 8.84
C GLU A 75 -4.00 7.49 10.13
N ALA A 76 -5.32 7.31 10.02
CA ALA A 76 -6.17 6.95 11.16
C ALA A 76 -5.76 5.61 11.79
N ALA A 77 -5.39 4.62 10.97
CA ALA A 77 -4.91 3.32 11.44
C ALA A 77 -3.59 3.45 12.23
N ILE A 78 -2.64 4.27 11.76
CA ILE A 78 -1.36 4.48 12.46
C ILE A 78 -1.58 5.27 13.77
N LEU A 79 -2.44 6.28 13.75
CA LEU A 79 -2.77 7.06 14.95
C LEU A 79 -3.43 6.20 16.04
N SER A 80 -4.37 5.34 15.66
CA SER A 80 -5.00 4.41 16.61
C SER A 80 -4.00 3.39 17.18
N GLN A 81 -3.12 2.83 16.35
CA GLN A 81 -2.06 1.94 16.82
C GLN A 81 -1.10 2.63 17.80
N LYS A 82 -0.78 3.91 17.58
CA LYS A 82 0.05 4.70 18.50
C LYS A 82 -0.63 4.87 19.86
N VAL A 83 -1.92 5.21 19.86
CA VAL A 83 -2.72 5.35 21.09
C VAL A 83 -2.79 4.02 21.84
N ASP A 84 -3.02 2.90 21.15
CA ASP A 84 -3.04 1.57 21.76
C ASP A 84 -1.68 1.14 22.32
N ALA A 85 -0.59 1.48 21.63
CA ALA A 85 0.77 1.20 22.09
C ALA A 85 1.13 2.01 23.35
N ASP A 86 0.73 3.28 23.39
CA ASP A 86 0.93 4.16 24.55
C ASP A 86 0.09 3.71 25.75
N ASN A 87 -1.16 3.28 25.51
CA ASN A 87 -2.10 2.84 26.55
C ASN A 87 -1.78 1.46 27.15
N ARG A 88 -0.97 0.62 26.49
CA ARG A 88 -0.56 -0.66 27.08
C ARG A 88 0.20 -0.38 28.38
N ARG A 89 -0.09 -1.10 29.46
CA ARG A 89 0.71 -1.01 30.71
C ARG A 89 2.07 -1.68 30.51
N LEU A 90 3.16 -0.96 30.80
CA LEU A 90 4.54 -1.49 30.76
C LEU A 90 4.80 -2.52 31.87
N VAL A 91 4.09 -2.40 32.99
CA VAL A 91 4.30 -3.18 34.20
C VAL A 91 3.10 -4.11 34.40
N ARG A 92 3.32 -5.43 34.25
CA ARG A 92 2.32 -6.48 34.53
C ARG A 92 2.37 -6.89 36.01
N ALA A 93 1.28 -7.40 36.57
CA ALA A 93 1.25 -7.88 37.97
C ALA A 93 2.38 -8.89 38.29
N ARG A 94 2.76 -9.74 37.32
CA ARG A 94 3.90 -10.66 37.42
C ARG A 94 5.25 -9.95 37.66
N SER A 95 5.43 -8.75 37.13
CA SER A 95 6.66 -7.97 37.35
C SER A 95 6.74 -7.49 38.81
N ILE A 96 5.63 -7.07 39.42
CA ILE A 96 5.61 -6.70 40.84
C ILE A 96 6.02 -7.91 41.70
N GLY A 97 5.55 -9.11 41.36
CA GLY A 97 5.96 -10.34 42.04
C GLY A 97 7.46 -10.65 41.97
N LEU A 98 8.09 -10.46 40.80
CA LEU A 98 9.54 -10.67 40.63
C LEU A 98 10.36 -9.66 41.43
N LEU A 99 9.97 -8.38 41.45
CA LEU A 99 10.64 -7.34 42.23
C LEU A 99 10.48 -7.59 43.74
N CYS A 100 9.27 -7.88 44.20
CA CYS A 100 9.03 -8.22 45.61
C CYS A 100 9.83 -9.47 46.02
N GLY A 101 9.86 -10.52 45.19
CA GLY A 101 10.64 -11.72 45.46
C GLY A 101 12.14 -11.45 45.57
N GLY A 102 12.71 -10.67 44.65
CA GLY A 102 14.11 -10.25 44.71
C GLY A 102 14.44 -9.43 45.95
N LEU A 103 13.56 -8.48 46.32
CA LEU A 103 13.72 -7.67 47.54
C LEU A 103 13.62 -8.50 48.82
N VAL A 104 12.70 -9.47 48.88
CA VAL A 104 12.57 -10.38 50.03
C VAL A 104 13.84 -11.18 50.22
N VAL A 105 14.41 -11.74 49.14
CA VAL A 105 15.66 -12.51 49.21
C VAL A 105 16.83 -11.66 49.75
N ILE A 106 16.98 -10.42 49.26
CA ILE A 106 18.01 -9.49 49.75
C ILE A 106 17.78 -9.15 51.23
N ALA A 107 16.54 -8.85 51.61
CA ALA A 107 16.18 -8.53 52.99
C ALA A 107 16.43 -9.72 53.95
N THR A 108 16.14 -10.95 53.52
CA THR A 108 16.41 -12.16 54.29
C THR A 108 17.90 -12.37 54.52
N ILE A 109 18.75 -12.16 53.51
CA ILE A 109 20.21 -12.28 53.65
C ILE A 109 20.73 -11.19 54.61
N ALA A 110 20.31 -9.94 54.44
CA ALA A 110 20.71 -8.85 55.31
C ALA A 110 20.30 -9.10 56.77
N GLY A 111 19.07 -9.55 57.00
CA GLY A 111 18.57 -9.93 58.33
C GLY A 111 19.35 -11.08 58.95
N ALA A 112 19.70 -12.11 58.16
CA ALA A 112 20.50 -13.22 58.63
C ALA A 112 21.94 -12.81 58.99
N ILE A 113 22.56 -11.93 58.21
CA ILE A 113 23.89 -11.37 58.53
C ILE A 113 23.86 -10.61 59.86
N ILE A 114 22.85 -9.76 60.07
CA ILE A 114 22.67 -9.02 61.34
C ILE A 114 22.44 -9.98 62.51
N TYR A 115 21.62 -11.02 62.32
CA TYR A 115 21.33 -12.00 63.36
C TYR A 115 22.56 -12.81 63.78
N PHE A 116 23.33 -13.32 62.81
CA PHE A 116 24.54 -14.10 63.08
C PHE A 116 25.75 -13.25 63.50
N HIS A 117 25.69 -11.93 63.32
CA HIS A 117 26.64 -11.02 63.94
C HIS A 117 26.53 -11.03 65.47
N HIS A 118 25.31 -11.16 65.99
CA HIS A 118 25.05 -11.24 67.44
C HIS A 118 25.03 -12.68 67.98
N ASN A 119 24.90 -13.69 67.10
CA ASN A 119 24.87 -15.12 67.46
C ASN A 119 25.89 -15.89 66.61
N PRO A 120 27.17 -15.94 67.03
CA PRO A 120 28.24 -16.48 66.19
C PRO A 120 28.05 -17.99 65.97
N LEU A 121 28.12 -18.38 64.69
CA LEU A 121 28.05 -19.76 64.24
C LEU A 121 29.38 -20.49 64.45
N SER A 122 29.34 -21.82 64.54
CA SER A 122 30.55 -22.63 64.42
C SER A 122 31.15 -22.50 63.01
N LYS A 123 32.45 -22.77 62.85
CA LYS A 123 33.16 -22.59 61.57
C LYS A 123 32.52 -23.37 60.40
N SER A 124 32.01 -24.58 60.66
CA SER A 124 31.33 -25.42 59.67
C SER A 124 29.97 -24.85 59.26
N GLU A 125 29.19 -24.33 60.22
CA GLU A 125 27.88 -23.73 59.97
C GLU A 125 28.02 -22.38 59.26
N ALA A 126 29.04 -21.59 59.62
CA ALA A 126 29.35 -20.32 58.96
C ALA A 126 29.71 -20.51 57.48
N ALA A 127 30.50 -21.55 57.16
CA ALA A 127 30.86 -21.89 55.78
C ALA A 127 29.62 -22.30 54.95
N LEU A 128 28.74 -23.12 55.52
CA LEU A 128 27.49 -23.52 54.88
C LEU A 128 26.55 -22.32 54.68
N PHE A 129 26.43 -21.45 55.69
CA PHE A 129 25.62 -20.22 55.59
C PHE A 129 26.15 -19.29 54.49
N ALA A 130 27.47 -19.06 54.43
CA ALA A 130 28.08 -18.24 53.40
C ALA A 130 27.80 -18.78 51.99
N PHE A 131 27.89 -20.10 51.79
CA PHE A 131 27.56 -20.75 50.53
C PHE A 131 26.07 -20.56 50.15
N CYS A 132 25.15 -20.81 51.09
CA CYS A 132 23.72 -20.59 50.89
C CYS A 132 23.37 -19.13 50.61
N ALA A 133 24.03 -18.19 51.29
CA ALA A 133 23.85 -16.75 51.09
C ALA A 133 24.30 -16.31 49.69
N ILE A 134 25.42 -16.84 49.19
CA ILE A 134 25.89 -16.58 47.82
C ILE A 134 24.87 -17.10 46.80
N ILE A 135 24.37 -18.33 46.97
CA ILE A 135 23.35 -18.90 46.06
C ILE A 135 22.07 -18.06 46.09
N MET A 136 21.57 -17.72 47.27
CA MET A 136 20.37 -16.87 47.40
C MET A 136 20.59 -15.49 46.80
N MET A 137 21.76 -14.89 46.97
CA MET A 137 22.11 -13.61 46.37
C MET A 137 22.11 -13.69 44.84
N MET A 138 22.64 -14.77 44.25
CA MET A 138 22.58 -15.00 42.80
C MET A 138 21.13 -15.15 42.31
N ILE A 139 20.28 -15.87 43.04
CA ILE A 139 18.85 -16.02 42.72
C ILE A 139 18.15 -14.65 42.78
N GLY A 140 18.35 -13.89 43.85
CA GLY A 140 17.78 -12.55 44.01
C GLY A 140 18.23 -11.59 42.90
N PHE A 141 19.52 -11.61 42.56
CA PHE A 141 20.07 -10.83 41.45
C PHE A 141 19.43 -11.20 40.12
N PHE A 142 19.29 -12.50 39.82
CA PHE A 142 18.66 -12.97 38.59
C PHE A 142 17.20 -12.52 38.49
N LEU A 143 16.44 -12.60 39.59
CA LEU A 143 15.04 -12.13 39.62
C LEU A 143 14.93 -10.63 39.35
N ILE A 144 15.86 -9.82 39.86
CA ILE A 144 15.90 -8.37 39.64
C ILE A 144 16.31 -8.05 38.20
N VAL A 145 17.34 -8.71 37.67
CA VAL A 145 17.77 -8.52 36.28
C VAL A 145 16.67 -8.92 35.30
N GLU A 146 16.00 -10.04 35.53
CA GLU A 146 14.86 -10.47 34.72
C GLU A 146 13.67 -9.51 34.86
N TRP A 147 13.47 -8.95 36.06
CA TRP A 147 12.49 -7.89 36.25
C TRP A 147 12.82 -6.63 35.43
N PHE A 148 14.09 -6.25 35.30
CA PHE A 148 14.51 -5.10 34.49
C PHE A 148 14.44 -5.40 32.97
N SER A 149 14.71 -6.63 32.54
CA SER A 149 14.78 -7.01 31.12
C SER A 149 13.43 -6.86 30.40
N TRP A 150 12.33 -7.17 31.09
CA TRP A 150 10.97 -7.10 30.54
C TRP A 150 10.45 -5.68 30.25
N PRO A 151 10.40 -4.74 31.22
CA PRO A 151 9.97 -3.38 30.97
C PRO A 151 10.95 -2.65 30.05
N PHE A 152 12.25 -2.94 30.14
CA PHE A 152 13.27 -2.33 29.28
C PHE A 152 13.10 -2.74 27.81
N SER A 153 12.92 -4.04 27.53
CA SER A 153 12.67 -4.51 26.16
C SER A 153 11.34 -3.99 25.60
N ALA A 154 10.30 -3.92 26.43
CA ALA A 154 9.02 -3.33 26.04
C ALA A 154 9.13 -1.82 25.76
N TRP A 155 9.91 -1.09 26.56
CA TRP A 155 10.19 0.34 26.36
C TRP A 155 10.99 0.60 25.07
N LEU A 156 12.03 -0.19 24.81
CA LEU A 156 12.80 -0.12 23.56
C LEU A 156 11.92 -0.36 22.33
N ARG A 157 11.04 -1.37 22.39
CA ARG A 157 10.07 -1.64 21.33
C ARG A 157 9.15 -0.44 21.11
N ARG A 158 8.57 0.14 22.17
CA ARG A 158 7.74 1.36 22.05
C ARG A 158 8.47 2.53 21.41
N LYS A 159 9.72 2.78 21.79
CA LYS A 159 10.53 3.85 21.18
C LYS A 159 10.75 3.60 19.69
N THR A 160 11.03 2.37 19.32
CA THR A 160 11.22 1.97 17.92
C THR A 160 9.92 2.07 17.12
N ASP A 161 8.82 1.58 17.68
CA ASP A 161 7.49 1.61 17.06
C ASP A 161 7.00 3.05 16.90
N SER A 162 7.22 3.90 17.90
CA SER A 162 6.92 5.34 17.83
C SER A 162 7.72 6.04 16.72
N ALA A 163 9.02 5.77 16.63
CA ALA A 163 9.86 6.32 15.56
C ALA A 163 9.42 5.84 14.16
N ASN A 164 9.03 4.57 14.03
CA ASN A 164 8.51 4.01 12.78
C ASN A 164 7.14 4.61 12.42
N ALA A 165 6.26 4.82 13.40
CA ALA A 165 4.97 5.47 13.21
C ALA A 165 5.13 6.92 12.73
N VAL A 166 6.06 7.69 13.33
CA VAL A 166 6.37 9.05 12.88
C VAL A 166 6.87 9.04 11.43
N ARG A 167 7.81 8.16 11.08
CA ARG A 167 8.30 8.04 9.69
C ARG A 167 7.18 7.66 8.71
N ALA A 168 6.24 6.82 9.14
CA ALA A 168 5.09 6.43 8.33
C ALA A 168 4.12 7.60 8.12
N LEU A 169 3.84 8.38 9.16
CA LEU A 169 3.05 9.62 9.08
C LEU A 169 3.72 10.66 8.17
N ASP A 170 5.03 10.88 8.30
CA ASP A 170 5.78 11.78 7.41
C ASP A 170 5.74 11.32 5.94
N ARG A 171 5.72 10.00 5.71
CA ARG A 171 5.56 9.47 4.36
C ARG A 171 4.15 9.74 3.82
N ILE A 172 3.11 9.55 4.62
CA ILE A 172 1.72 9.85 4.24
C ILE A 172 1.56 11.34 3.96
N ALA A 173 2.09 12.21 4.82
CA ALA A 173 2.06 13.66 4.63
C ALA A 173 2.72 14.07 3.31
N ARG A 174 3.89 13.51 2.98
CA ARG A 174 4.54 13.74 1.68
C ARG A 174 3.73 13.23 0.49
N GLN A 175 3.07 12.09 0.61
CA GLN A 175 2.21 11.55 -0.44
C GLN A 175 0.96 12.42 -0.65
N ARG A 176 0.37 12.93 0.43
CA ARG A 176 -0.74 13.88 0.39
C ARG A 176 -0.34 15.18 -0.28
N GLN A 177 0.81 15.74 0.11
CA GLN A 177 1.36 16.93 -0.54
C GLN A 177 1.64 16.67 -2.02
N ALA A 178 2.18 15.50 -2.39
CA ALA A 178 2.36 15.14 -3.80
C ALA A 178 1.04 15.01 -4.58
N LEU A 179 -0.08 14.62 -3.95
CA LEU A 179 -1.42 14.66 -4.57
C LEU A 179 -1.88 16.10 -4.79
N GLU A 180 -1.70 16.97 -3.79
CA GLU A 180 -2.11 18.38 -3.84
C GLU A 180 -1.28 19.17 -4.88
N ASP A 181 0.03 18.92 -4.94
CA ASP A 181 0.96 19.56 -5.88
C ASP A 181 0.87 18.98 -7.31
N GLY A 182 0.07 17.93 -7.53
CA GLY A 182 -0.01 17.24 -8.82
C GLY A 182 1.27 16.46 -9.19
N ALA A 183 2.15 16.21 -8.22
CA ALA A 183 3.42 15.50 -8.39
C ALA A 183 3.24 13.96 -8.39
N PHE A 184 2.34 13.46 -9.24
CA PHE A 184 2.03 12.03 -9.37
C PHE A 184 1.77 11.61 -10.81
N THR A 185 1.87 10.32 -11.05
CA THR A 185 1.48 9.66 -12.30
C THR A 185 0.42 8.61 -12.04
N VAL A 186 -0.55 8.50 -12.93
CA VAL A 186 -1.57 7.45 -12.87
C VAL A 186 -1.16 6.35 -13.85
N GLU A 187 -0.77 5.20 -13.31
CA GLU A 187 -0.33 4.06 -14.10
C GLU A 187 -1.45 3.02 -14.17
N LYS A 188 -1.77 2.57 -15.39
CA LYS A 188 -2.65 1.43 -15.57
C LYS A 188 -1.91 0.15 -15.20
N ARG A 189 -2.34 -0.54 -14.14
CA ARG A 189 -1.81 -1.84 -13.74
C ARG A 189 -2.75 -2.97 -14.15
N ARG A 190 -2.12 -4.04 -14.61
CA ARG A 190 -2.81 -5.32 -14.85
C ARG A 190 -2.93 -6.05 -13.53
N SER A 191 -4.14 -6.45 -13.18
CA SER A 191 -4.36 -7.40 -12.09
C SER A 191 -4.15 -8.82 -12.60
N THR A 192 -3.48 -9.66 -11.81
CA THR A 192 -3.29 -11.08 -12.12
C THR A 192 -4.61 -11.85 -12.00
N PHE A 193 -5.54 -11.38 -11.16
CA PHE A 193 -6.76 -12.11 -10.78
C PHE A 193 -8.04 -11.26 -10.86
N GLY A 194 -8.02 -10.11 -11.55
CA GLY A 194 -9.16 -9.19 -11.58
C GLY A 194 -9.13 -8.20 -12.74
N PRO A 195 -10.07 -7.23 -12.78
CA PRO A 195 -10.05 -6.18 -13.79
C PRO A 195 -8.80 -5.31 -13.65
N ASP A 196 -8.33 -4.79 -14.78
CA ASP A 196 -7.27 -3.78 -14.79
C ASP A 196 -7.70 -2.58 -13.92
N TYR A 197 -6.76 -2.04 -13.15
CA TYR A 197 -7.00 -0.90 -12.28
C TYR A 197 -5.94 0.17 -12.52
N TYR A 198 -6.27 1.40 -12.14
CA TYR A 198 -5.33 2.51 -12.17
C TYR A 198 -4.75 2.69 -10.77
N ALA A 199 -3.43 2.86 -10.69
CA ALA A 199 -2.71 3.09 -9.45
C ALA A 199 -1.97 4.42 -9.53
N VAL A 200 -2.03 5.20 -8.45
CA VAL A 200 -1.28 6.46 -8.33
C VAL A 200 0.14 6.15 -7.86
N ARG A 201 1.13 6.62 -8.62
CA ARG A 201 2.55 6.60 -8.27
C ARG A 201 3.00 8.02 -7.98
N TYR A 202 3.45 8.26 -6.76
CA TYR A 202 3.99 9.54 -6.33
C TYR A 202 5.41 9.72 -6.85
N HIS A 203 5.71 10.88 -7.42
CA HIS A 203 7.08 11.26 -7.68
C HIS A 203 7.70 11.72 -6.36
N HIS A 204 8.94 11.31 -6.10
CA HIS A 204 9.68 11.90 -5.00
C HIS A 204 9.94 13.36 -5.35
N THR A 205 9.13 14.26 -4.80
CA THR A 205 9.52 15.65 -4.63
C THR A 205 10.67 15.63 -3.62
N GLY A 206 11.89 15.53 -4.13
CA GLY A 206 13.09 15.72 -3.32
C GLY A 206 13.04 17.13 -2.76
N SER A 207 12.66 17.28 -1.50
CA SER A 207 12.96 18.47 -0.73
C SER A 207 14.46 18.45 -0.44
N ASN A 208 15.19 19.33 -1.14
CA ASN A 208 16.50 19.80 -0.70
C ASN A 208 16.43 20.38 0.72
#